data_AF-A0A8T6NG37-F1
#
_entry.id   AF-A0A8T6NG37-F1
#
_cell.length_a   1.000
_cell.length_b   1.000
_cell.length_c   1.000
_cell.angle_alpha   90.00
_cell.angle_beta   90.00
_cell.angle_gamma   90.00
#
_symmetry.space_group_name_H-M   'P 1'
#
loop_
_entity.id
_entity.type
_entity.pdbx_description
1 polymer ?
#
loop_
_entity_poly.entity_id
_entity_poly.type
_entity_poly.pdbx_seq_one_letter_code
_entity_poly.pdbx_strand_id
1 'polypeptide(L)'
;MGLFLISLIPAGDFDLNQVDDSTEALDRSVKRVEIAADPNSIQDLQSPTVSQGFERVRDNTADSIIGLYTESGLIPSVHLPNSLTQPRSDLAMVIVDGDVGIWDARLEVESSAEVEIRTTIPPSGFLVQGTTEELNKLEFNSVVVAVHPVPTGLLVHPLLTVVEEGSIMVEILGWKDDNLQRHMEPGLGLSSSLTDVASKWLIDEWSPEDGRFWGEIDLSNLAAMIEDPAVAYVAPLPVQPLICLMVTELMLPAQC
;
A
#
# COMPACT_ATOMS: atom_id res chain seq x y z
N MET A 1 6.54 -40.59 -18.67
CA MET A 1 5.07 -40.62 -18.85
C MET A 1 4.54 -41.95 -18.35
N GLY A 2 4.17 -42.04 -17.07
CA GLY A 2 3.43 -43.18 -16.49
C GLY A 2 1.97 -42.77 -16.34
N LEU A 3 1.04 -43.39 -17.07
CA LEU A 3 0.33 -44.64 -16.77
C LEU A 3 -0.92 -44.39 -15.91
N PHE A 4 -2.04 -44.14 -16.60
CA PHE A 4 -3.40 -44.36 -16.11
C PHE A 4 -3.75 -45.85 -16.28
N LEU A 5 -4.38 -46.46 -15.27
CA LEU A 5 -5.04 -47.75 -15.41
C LEU A 5 -6.45 -47.69 -14.83
N ILE A 6 -7.41 -47.90 -15.73
CA ILE A 6 -8.85 -48.01 -15.50
C ILE A 6 -9.16 -49.48 -15.17
N SER A 7 -10.04 -49.68 -14.19
CA SER A 7 -10.62 -50.94 -13.75
C SER A 7 -11.64 -51.51 -14.74
N LEU A 8 -11.65 -52.83 -14.95
CA LEU A 8 -12.79 -53.57 -15.50
C LEU A 8 -12.92 -54.92 -14.80
N ILE A 9 -14.12 -55.19 -14.28
CA ILE A 9 -14.60 -56.50 -13.82
C ILE A 9 -15.51 -57.05 -14.93
N PRO A 10 -15.43 -58.35 -15.29
CA PRO A 10 -16.46 -58.97 -16.10
C PRO A 10 -17.20 -60.13 -15.38
N ALA A 11 -18.49 -60.16 -15.71
CA ALA A 11 -19.25 -61.33 -16.19
C ALA A 11 -19.87 -62.35 -15.22
N GLY A 12 -21.05 -62.81 -15.67
CA GLY A 12 -21.82 -63.96 -15.20
C GLY A 12 -23.28 -63.57 -15.00
N ASP A 13 -24.04 -63.19 -16.03
CA ASP A 13 -24.63 -64.02 -17.10
C ASP A 13 -25.64 -65.06 -16.58
N PHE A 14 -26.91 -64.89 -16.96
CA PHE A 14 -27.85 -65.96 -17.30
C PHE A 14 -28.99 -65.40 -18.16
N ASP A 15 -28.94 -65.78 -19.44
CA ASP A 15 -29.94 -65.60 -20.49
C ASP A 15 -31.01 -66.70 -20.43
N LEU A 16 -32.29 -66.34 -20.59
CA LEU A 16 -33.35 -67.16 -21.19
C LEU A 16 -34.52 -66.27 -21.67
N ASN A 17 -34.45 -65.88 -22.94
CA ASN A 17 -35.53 -65.81 -23.94
C ASN A 17 -36.87 -65.07 -23.67
N GLN A 18 -37.03 -63.99 -24.44
CA GLN A 18 -38.17 -63.63 -25.32
C GLN A 18 -39.46 -63.05 -24.71
N VAL A 19 -39.45 -61.70 -24.63
CA VAL A 19 -40.48 -60.71 -24.99
C VAL A 19 -41.95 -61.05 -24.70
N ASP A 20 -42.49 -60.39 -23.67
CA ASP A 20 -43.72 -59.61 -23.87
C ASP A 20 -43.67 -58.33 -23.03
N ASP A 21 -44.09 -57.25 -23.67
CA ASP A 21 -44.00 -55.86 -23.24
C ASP A 21 -45.11 -55.54 -22.23
N SER A 22 -44.76 -55.34 -20.97
CA SER A 22 -45.55 -54.54 -20.04
C SER A 22 -44.65 -53.94 -18.98
N THR A 23 -44.10 -52.78 -19.32
CA THR A 23 -43.44 -51.88 -18.38
C THR A 23 -44.48 -51.33 -17.39
N GLU A 24 -44.67 -52.00 -16.24
CA GLU A 24 -45.21 -51.30 -15.07
C GLU A 24 -44.16 -50.33 -14.55
N ALA A 25 -44.14 -49.15 -15.15
CA ALA A 25 -43.35 -48.03 -14.70
C ALA A 25 -43.76 -47.69 -13.26
N LEU A 26 -42.83 -47.85 -12.31
CA LEU A 26 -42.96 -47.26 -10.98
C LEU A 26 -43.07 -45.74 -11.19
N ASP A 27 -44.29 -45.20 -11.06
CA ASP A 27 -44.54 -43.76 -11.15
C ASP A 27 -43.87 -43.06 -9.96
N ARG A 28 -42.58 -42.74 -10.14
CA ARG A 28 -41.80 -41.92 -9.22
C ARG A 28 -42.33 -40.50 -9.35
N SER A 29 -43.40 -40.19 -8.63
CA SER A 29 -43.85 -38.82 -8.44
C SER A 29 -42.79 -38.07 -7.61
N VAL A 30 -41.89 -37.37 -8.30
CA VAL A 30 -40.91 -36.49 -7.67
C VAL A 30 -41.67 -35.25 -7.19
N LYS A 31 -42.02 -35.25 -5.90
CA LYS A 31 -42.58 -34.06 -5.26
C LYS A 31 -41.42 -33.13 -4.86
N ARG A 32 -41.19 -32.10 -5.68
CA ARG A 32 -40.25 -31.02 -5.32
C ARG A 32 -40.81 -30.30 -4.09
N VAL A 33 -40.10 -30.40 -2.98
CA VAL A 33 -40.40 -29.63 -1.76
C VAL A 33 -39.57 -28.35 -1.85
N GLU A 34 -40.25 -27.21 -2.02
CA GLU A 34 -39.60 -25.90 -1.90
C GLU A 34 -39.62 -25.49 -0.43
N ILE A 35 -38.44 -25.21 0.12
CA ILE A 35 -38.29 -24.65 1.46
C ILE A 35 -38.28 -23.14 1.27
N ALA A 36 -39.32 -22.44 1.73
CA ALA A 36 -39.33 -20.99 1.73
C ALA A 36 -38.23 -20.46 2.66
N ALA A 37 -37.55 -19.38 2.25
CA ALA A 37 -36.62 -18.68 3.11
C ALA A 37 -37.36 -18.21 4.38
N ASP A 38 -36.80 -18.49 5.55
CA ASP A 38 -37.34 -18.03 6.83
C ASP A 38 -37.03 -16.53 6.96
N PRO A 39 -38.04 -15.65 7.01
CA PRO A 39 -37.84 -14.20 7.08
C PRO A 39 -37.18 -13.74 8.39
N ASN A 40 -37.01 -14.63 9.38
CA ASN A 40 -36.26 -14.36 10.61
C ASN A 40 -34.87 -15.02 10.64
N SER A 41 -34.41 -15.61 9.53
CA SER A 41 -33.08 -16.20 9.40
C SER A 41 -32.06 -15.13 9.00
N ILE A 42 -30.91 -15.09 9.68
CA ILE A 42 -29.77 -14.23 9.32
C ILE A 42 -29.22 -14.58 7.91
N GLN A 43 -29.55 -15.76 7.38
CA GLN A 43 -29.20 -16.18 6.02
C GLN A 43 -30.16 -15.63 4.95
N ASP A 44 -31.34 -15.14 5.34
CA ASP A 44 -32.24 -14.41 4.46
C ASP A 44 -31.87 -12.92 4.49
N LEU A 45 -30.71 -12.62 3.91
CA LEU A 45 -30.29 -11.26 3.62
C LEU A 45 -31.20 -10.75 2.49
N GLN A 46 -32.37 -10.21 2.86
CA GLN A 46 -33.26 -9.54 1.92
C GLN A 46 -32.48 -8.62 0.97
N SER A 47 -33.03 -8.40 -0.22
CA SER A 47 -32.39 -7.51 -1.21
C SER A 47 -32.01 -6.17 -0.56
N PRO A 48 -30.73 -5.75 -0.66
CA PRO A 48 -30.29 -4.53 0.00
C PRO A 48 -31.11 -3.35 -0.51
N THR A 49 -31.58 -2.52 0.42
CA THR A 49 -32.19 -1.24 0.05
C THR A 49 -31.07 -0.27 -0.30
N VAL A 50 -30.85 -0.06 -1.59
CA VAL A 50 -29.89 0.93 -2.08
C VAL A 50 -30.56 2.30 -2.03
N SER A 51 -30.21 3.12 -1.05
CA SER A 51 -30.55 4.54 -1.04
C SER A 51 -29.42 5.34 -1.69
N GLN A 52 -29.75 6.17 -2.68
CA GLN A 52 -28.79 7.15 -3.20
C GLN A 52 -28.72 8.35 -2.24
N GLY A 53 -27.51 8.62 -1.73
CA GLY A 53 -27.19 9.85 -1.01
C GLY A 53 -26.54 10.87 -1.94
N PHE A 54 -26.47 12.12 -1.49
CA PHE A 54 -25.65 13.14 -2.14
C PHE A 54 -24.22 13.04 -1.62
N GLU A 55 -23.25 12.91 -2.53
CA GLU A 55 -21.86 13.12 -2.16
C GLU A 55 -21.65 14.61 -1.93
N ARG A 56 -21.07 14.95 -0.78
CA ARG A 56 -20.76 16.33 -0.45
C ARG A 56 -19.44 16.68 -1.12
N VAL A 57 -19.38 17.88 -1.70
CA VAL A 57 -18.14 18.47 -2.23
C VAL A 57 -17.05 18.46 -1.15
N ARG A 58 -15.88 17.92 -1.51
CA ARG A 58 -14.72 17.87 -0.62
C ARG A 58 -14.04 19.24 -0.61
N ASP A 59 -13.37 19.57 0.48
CA ASP A 59 -12.56 20.78 0.50
C ASP A 59 -11.30 20.55 -0.37
N ASN A 60 -10.84 21.58 -1.09
CA ASN A 60 -9.60 21.56 -1.88
C ASN A 60 -8.37 21.69 -0.96
N THR A 61 -8.20 20.72 -0.08
CA THR A 61 -7.13 20.69 0.92
C THR A 61 -6.60 19.27 1.11
N ALA A 62 -5.44 19.16 1.75
CA ALA A 62 -4.86 17.89 2.15
C ALA A 62 -4.26 18.00 3.56
N ASP A 63 -4.77 17.22 4.50
CA ASP A 63 -4.34 17.20 5.89
C ASP A 63 -3.21 16.17 6.08
N SER A 64 -2.02 16.67 6.37
CA SER A 64 -0.80 15.88 6.53
C SER A 64 -0.28 15.94 7.96
N ILE A 65 0.62 15.02 8.31
CA ILE A 65 1.22 14.99 9.65
C ILE A 65 2.02 16.25 10.02
N ILE A 66 2.41 17.06 9.03
CA ILE A 66 3.17 18.30 9.24
C ILE A 66 2.31 19.57 9.11
N GLY A 67 1.04 19.44 8.73
CA GLY A 67 0.14 20.57 8.52
C GLY A 67 -0.84 20.40 7.37
N LEU A 68 -1.54 21.49 7.08
CA LEU A 68 -2.61 21.54 6.08
C LEU A 68 -2.08 22.12 4.78
N TYR A 69 -2.12 21.36 3.70
CA TYR A 69 -1.95 21.88 2.36
C TYR A 69 -3.27 22.50 1.88
N THR A 70 -3.18 23.74 1.41
CA THR A 70 -4.27 24.53 0.81
C THR A 70 -3.87 24.91 -0.60
N GLU A 71 -4.77 25.48 -1.40
CA GLU A 71 -4.44 25.97 -2.75
C GLU A 71 -3.28 26.99 -2.79
N SER A 72 -2.99 27.66 -1.67
CA SER A 72 -1.90 28.64 -1.54
C SER A 72 -0.59 28.05 -1.00
N GLY A 73 -0.57 26.78 -0.61
CA GLY A 73 0.59 26.10 -0.03
C GLY A 73 0.34 25.48 1.36
N LEU A 74 1.43 25.05 1.99
CA LEU A 74 1.44 24.39 3.29
C LEU A 74 1.30 25.40 4.44
N ILE A 75 0.31 25.18 5.30
CA ILE A 75 0.18 25.80 6.62
C ILE A 75 0.72 24.79 7.65
N PRO A 76 1.95 24.98 8.18
CA PRO A 76 2.56 24.00 9.08
C PRO A 76 1.84 23.98 10.43
N SER A 77 1.61 22.77 10.96
CA SER A 77 1.09 22.51 12.30
C SER A 77 2.17 22.05 13.29
N VAL A 78 3.34 21.70 12.78
CA VAL A 78 4.51 21.27 13.55
C VAL A 78 5.73 22.13 13.21
N HIS A 79 6.67 22.22 14.14
CA HIS A 79 7.98 22.81 13.85
C HIS A 79 8.88 21.75 13.21
N LEU A 80 9.35 22.01 12.00
CA LEU A 80 10.37 21.21 11.33
C LEU A 80 11.73 21.90 11.46
N PRO A 81 12.81 21.16 11.73
CA PRO A 81 14.15 21.71 11.69
C PRO A 81 14.47 22.15 10.26
N ASN A 82 15.29 23.20 10.11
CA ASN A 82 15.55 23.81 8.80
C ASN A 82 16.09 22.79 7.78
N SER A 83 16.88 21.82 8.22
CA SER A 83 17.40 20.73 7.40
C SER A 83 16.31 19.87 6.75
N LEU A 84 15.15 19.74 7.39
CA LEU A 84 14.00 18.95 6.92
C LEU A 84 12.91 19.77 6.22
N THR A 85 13.14 21.08 6.03
CA THR A 85 12.23 21.95 5.26
C THR A 85 12.55 21.98 3.76
N GLN A 86 13.71 21.43 3.37
CA GLN A 86 14.11 21.36 1.96
C GLN A 86 13.10 20.52 1.17
N PRO A 87 12.62 21.03 0.02
CA PRO A 87 11.69 20.29 -0.81
C PRO A 87 12.38 19.18 -1.58
N ARG A 88 11.73 18.03 -1.71
CA ARG A 88 12.15 16.98 -2.64
C ARG A 88 11.72 17.28 -4.06
N SER A 89 12.67 17.25 -4.99
CA SER A 89 12.44 17.60 -6.40
C SER A 89 11.67 16.54 -7.18
N ASP A 90 11.61 15.31 -6.66
CA ASP A 90 10.90 14.18 -7.24
C ASP A 90 9.50 13.96 -6.65
N LEU A 91 9.08 14.80 -5.70
CA LEU A 91 7.77 14.70 -5.04
C LEU A 91 6.99 16.01 -5.11
N ALA A 92 5.68 15.87 -5.28
CA ALA A 92 4.74 16.97 -5.16
C ALA A 92 3.51 16.56 -4.34
N MET A 93 2.97 17.53 -3.61
CA MET A 93 1.63 17.46 -3.05
C MET A 93 0.67 18.06 -4.08
N VAL A 94 -0.18 17.24 -4.66
CA VAL A 94 -1.15 17.64 -5.68
C VAL A 94 -2.53 17.73 -5.02
N ILE A 95 -3.14 18.91 -5.06
CA ILE A 95 -4.52 19.12 -4.62
C ILE A 95 -5.41 19.05 -5.85
N VAL A 96 -6.39 18.16 -5.82
CA VAL A 96 -7.39 18.00 -6.88
C VAL A 96 -8.72 18.63 -6.51
N ASP A 97 -9.53 18.93 -7.51
CA ASP A 97 -10.86 19.51 -7.33
C ASP A 97 -11.76 18.57 -6.51
N GLY A 98 -12.31 19.10 -5.42
CA GLY A 98 -13.21 18.40 -4.51
C GLY A 98 -14.58 18.08 -5.10
N ASP A 99 -14.96 18.72 -6.22
CA ASP A 99 -16.15 18.38 -7.01
C ASP A 99 -15.96 17.14 -7.88
N VAL A 100 -14.72 16.73 -8.15
CA VAL A 100 -14.40 15.52 -8.91
C VAL A 100 -14.25 14.33 -7.95
N GLY A 101 -14.76 13.16 -8.32
CA GLY A 101 -14.57 11.95 -7.53
C GLY A 101 -13.08 11.62 -7.36
N ILE A 102 -12.64 11.22 -6.16
CA ILE A 102 -11.21 10.97 -5.89
C ILE A 102 -10.61 9.90 -6.82
N TRP A 103 -11.42 8.91 -7.21
CA TRP A 103 -11.01 7.86 -8.14
C TRP A 103 -10.81 8.41 -9.55
N ASP A 104 -11.75 9.22 -10.03
CA ASP A 104 -11.67 9.82 -11.36
C ASP A 104 -10.48 10.80 -11.44
N ALA A 105 -10.29 11.60 -10.38
CA ALA A 105 -9.14 12.50 -10.26
C ALA A 105 -7.80 11.75 -10.27
N ARG A 106 -7.71 10.59 -9.60
CA ARG A 106 -6.52 9.71 -9.65
C ARG A 106 -6.21 9.28 -11.08
N LEU A 107 -7.21 8.76 -11.79
CA LEU A 107 -7.03 8.30 -13.17
C LEU A 107 -6.58 9.43 -14.09
N GLU A 108 -7.17 10.62 -13.93
CA GLU A 108 -6.81 11.79 -14.73
C GLU A 108 -5.37 12.24 -14.47
N VAL A 109 -4.94 12.31 -13.20
CA VAL A 109 -3.56 12.66 -12.82
C VAL A 109 -2.55 11.67 -13.40
N GLU A 110 -2.77 10.36 -13.18
CA GLU A 110 -1.87 9.29 -13.67
C GLU A 110 -1.82 9.23 -15.21
N SER A 111 -2.89 9.62 -15.91
CA SER A 111 -2.91 9.65 -17.38
C SER A 111 -2.22 10.86 -17.99
N SER A 112 -2.03 11.93 -17.21
CA SER A 112 -1.56 13.23 -17.71
C SER A 112 -0.04 13.38 -17.75
N ALA A 113 0.68 12.55 -16.99
CA ALA A 113 2.14 12.59 -16.88
C ALA A 113 2.68 11.20 -16.49
N GLU A 114 3.98 10.95 -16.71
CA GLU A 114 4.65 9.73 -16.24
C GLU A 114 4.98 9.86 -14.75
N VAL A 115 3.95 9.70 -13.92
CA VAL A 115 3.99 9.88 -12.46
C VAL A 115 3.32 8.73 -11.73
N GLU A 116 3.60 8.58 -10.44
CA GLU A 116 2.95 7.58 -9.59
C GLU A 116 2.38 8.24 -8.32
N ILE A 117 1.11 7.96 -8.02
CA ILE A 117 0.48 8.43 -6.79
C ILE A 117 0.82 7.48 -5.66
N ARG A 118 1.76 7.89 -4.81
CA ARG A 118 2.27 7.09 -3.68
C ARG A 118 1.31 7.01 -2.52
N THR A 119 0.54 8.05 -2.26
CA THR A 119 -0.44 8.08 -1.16
C THR A 119 -1.53 9.08 -1.45
N THR A 120 -2.77 8.74 -1.08
CA THR A 120 -3.88 9.70 -1.03
C THR A 120 -3.92 10.36 0.35
N ILE A 121 -3.91 11.69 0.37
CA ILE A 121 -3.91 12.52 1.57
C ILE A 121 -5.28 13.20 1.65
N PRO A 122 -6.19 12.77 2.55
CA PRO A 122 -7.52 13.33 2.64
C PRO A 122 -7.52 14.84 2.94
N PRO A 123 -8.56 15.60 2.55
CA PRO A 123 -9.71 15.15 1.76
C PRO A 123 -9.44 15.05 0.25
N SER A 124 -8.51 15.84 -0.31
CA SER A 124 -8.35 16.00 -1.77
C SER A 124 -6.90 16.07 -2.25
N GLY A 125 -5.95 15.52 -1.49
CA GLY A 125 -4.54 15.50 -1.84
C GLY A 125 -4.04 14.16 -2.38
N PHE A 126 -3.01 14.24 -3.20
CA PHE A 126 -2.16 13.12 -3.60
C PHE A 126 -0.69 13.48 -3.34
N LEU A 127 0.05 12.56 -2.71
CA LEU A 127 1.50 12.56 -2.73
C LEU A 127 1.93 11.87 -4.03
N VAL A 128 2.49 12.64 -4.96
CA VAL A 128 2.83 12.20 -6.31
C VAL A 128 4.34 12.20 -6.48
N GLN A 129 4.88 11.12 -7.05
CA GLN A 129 6.28 11.02 -7.41
C GLN A 129 6.45 11.04 -8.93
N GLY A 130 7.51 11.69 -9.40
CA GLY A 130 7.87 11.75 -10.81
C GLY A 130 9.15 12.55 -11.02
N THR A 131 9.62 12.65 -12.26
CA THR A 131 10.68 13.62 -12.57
C THR A 131 10.13 15.04 -12.44
N THR A 132 11.00 16.02 -12.21
CA THR A 132 10.59 17.44 -12.13
C THR A 132 9.85 17.89 -13.39
N GLU A 133 10.22 17.37 -14.57
CA GLU A 133 9.54 17.68 -15.83
C GLU A 133 8.11 17.12 -15.87
N GLU A 134 7.90 15.89 -15.42
CA GLU A 134 6.58 15.26 -15.38
C GLU A 134 5.68 15.89 -14.32
N LEU A 135 6.21 16.23 -13.15
CA LEU A 135 5.45 16.92 -12.10
C LEU A 135 4.96 18.30 -12.55
N ASN A 136 5.77 19.04 -13.32
CA ASN A 136 5.36 20.35 -13.86
C ASN A 136 4.20 20.24 -14.86
N LYS A 137 3.99 19.09 -15.51
CA LYS A 137 2.84 18.90 -16.42
C LYS A 137 1.52 18.86 -15.67
N LEU A 138 1.52 18.46 -14.40
CA LEU A 138 0.32 18.33 -13.57
C LEU A 138 -0.36 19.69 -13.34
N GLU A 139 0.38 20.80 -13.39
CA GLU A 139 -0.18 22.15 -13.26
C GLU A 139 -1.17 22.51 -14.39
N PHE A 140 -1.09 21.83 -15.53
CA PHE A 140 -1.96 22.06 -16.69
C PHE A 140 -3.16 21.11 -16.75
N ASN A 141 -3.26 20.17 -15.81
CA ASN A 141 -4.36 19.24 -15.72
C ASN A 141 -5.61 19.95 -15.19
N SER A 142 -6.76 19.79 -15.85
CA SER A 142 -8.00 20.48 -15.48
C SER A 142 -8.58 20.09 -14.12
N VAL A 143 -8.22 18.91 -13.60
CA VAL A 143 -8.68 18.43 -12.29
C VAL A 143 -7.73 18.84 -11.16
N VAL A 144 -6.53 19.33 -11.49
CA VAL A 144 -5.55 19.78 -10.51
C VAL A 144 -5.79 21.25 -10.17
N VAL A 145 -5.97 21.53 -8.89
CA VAL A 145 -6.18 22.88 -8.37
C VAL A 145 -4.84 23.52 -7.99
N ALA A 146 -3.94 22.73 -7.38
CA ALA A 146 -2.63 23.21 -6.97
C ALA A 146 -1.59 22.10 -6.92
N VAL A 147 -0.33 22.45 -7.19
CA VAL A 147 0.84 21.59 -7.03
C VAL A 147 1.80 22.28 -6.08
N HIS A 148 2.22 21.56 -5.02
CA HIS A 148 3.04 22.13 -3.96
C HIS A 148 4.29 21.30 -3.67
N PRO A 149 5.39 21.95 -3.26
CA PRO A 149 6.59 21.27 -2.83
C PRO A 149 6.34 20.42 -1.57
N VAL A 150 7.03 19.29 -1.50
CA VAL A 150 6.98 18.39 -0.34
C VAL A 150 8.28 18.50 0.44
N PRO A 151 8.27 19.01 1.68
CA PRO A 151 9.46 19.03 2.51
C PRO A 151 9.84 17.61 2.92
N THR A 152 11.14 17.33 2.98
CA THR A 152 11.68 16.02 3.39
C THR A 152 11.15 15.56 4.75
N GLY A 153 10.86 16.49 5.66
CA GLY A 153 10.28 16.19 6.97
C GLY A 153 8.92 15.48 6.93
N LEU A 154 8.18 15.52 5.82
CA LEU A 154 6.94 14.73 5.67
C LEU A 154 7.21 13.22 5.67
N LEU A 155 8.40 12.80 5.20
CA LEU A 155 8.79 11.41 5.03
C LEU A 155 9.55 10.85 6.23
N VAL A 156 9.58 11.60 7.33
CA VAL A 156 10.34 11.25 8.52
C VAL A 156 9.39 11.08 9.70
N HIS A 157 9.65 10.07 10.52
CA HIS A 157 8.90 9.87 11.74
C HIS A 157 9.08 11.06 12.71
N PRO A 158 8.01 11.58 13.34
CA PRO A 158 8.09 12.78 14.18
C PRO A 158 9.11 12.72 15.32
N LEU A 159 9.45 11.53 15.83
CA LEU A 159 10.49 11.39 16.85
C LEU A 159 11.89 11.78 16.35
N LEU A 160 12.17 11.61 15.05
CA LEU A 160 13.45 11.96 14.44
C LEU A 160 13.52 13.44 14.04
N THR A 161 12.39 14.18 14.09
CA THR A 161 12.37 15.61 13.77
C THR A 161 12.67 16.50 14.98
N VAL A 162 12.67 15.93 16.20
CA VAL A 162 12.87 16.65 17.47
C VAL A 162 14.33 16.63 17.92
N VAL A 163 15.13 15.68 17.43
CA VAL A 163 16.54 15.50 17.80
C VAL A 163 17.40 15.66 16.55
N GLU A 164 18.33 16.60 16.57
CA GLU A 164 19.19 16.90 15.41
C GLU A 164 20.59 16.26 15.48
N GLU A 165 20.99 15.77 16.66
CA GLU A 165 22.34 15.26 16.91
C GLU A 165 22.31 13.87 17.58
N GLY A 166 23.36 13.10 17.33
CA GLY A 166 23.56 11.77 17.89
C GLY A 166 23.24 10.66 16.90
N SER A 167 23.42 9.43 17.35
CA SER A 167 23.20 8.24 16.54
C SER A 167 22.02 7.43 17.05
N ILE A 168 21.23 6.89 16.13
CA ILE A 168 20.06 6.08 16.46
C ILE A 168 19.85 4.97 15.43
N MET A 169 19.36 3.83 15.90
CA MET A 169 18.90 2.74 15.04
C MET A 169 17.60 3.13 14.32
N VAL A 170 17.63 3.09 13.00
CA VAL A 170 16.49 3.42 12.14
C VAL A 170 16.12 2.27 11.23
N GLU A 171 14.90 2.36 10.74
CA GLU A 171 14.39 1.65 9.58
C GLU A 171 14.19 2.65 8.44
N ILE A 172 14.75 2.32 7.28
CA ILE A 172 14.50 3.01 6.02
C ILE A 172 13.64 2.11 5.13
N LEU A 173 12.64 2.71 4.48
CA LEU A 173 11.65 2.01 3.67
C LEU A 173 11.67 2.51 2.24
N GLY A 174 11.59 1.58 1.30
CA GLY A 174 11.32 1.84 -0.11
C GLY A 174 9.83 1.98 -0.40
N TRP A 175 9.53 2.45 -1.62
CA TRP A 175 8.16 2.65 -2.08
C TRP A 175 7.44 1.34 -2.29
N LYS A 176 6.10 1.38 -2.16
CA LYS A 176 5.23 0.25 -2.48
C LYS A 176 4.68 0.39 -3.89
N ASP A 177 4.51 -0.74 -4.55
CA ASP A 177 3.70 -0.85 -5.76
C ASP A 177 2.21 -1.12 -5.44
N ASP A 178 1.41 -1.26 -6.50
CA ASP A 178 -0.01 -1.60 -6.44
C ASP A 178 -0.29 -2.97 -5.79
N ASN A 179 0.70 -3.88 -5.81
CA ASN A 179 0.63 -5.18 -5.14
C ASN A 179 1.05 -5.11 -3.67
N LEU A 180 1.26 -3.90 -3.15
CA LEU A 180 1.72 -3.59 -1.80
C LEU A 180 3.11 -4.14 -1.48
N GLN A 181 3.89 -4.51 -2.50
CA GLN A 181 5.26 -4.97 -2.36
C GLN A 181 6.20 -3.79 -2.34
N ARG A 182 7.19 -3.82 -1.44
CA ARG A 182 8.22 -2.78 -1.39
C ARG A 182 9.30 -3.08 -2.40
N HIS A 183 9.82 -2.01 -3.03
CA HIS A 183 10.88 -2.08 -4.01
C HIS A 183 12.14 -1.37 -3.51
N MET A 184 13.29 -1.80 -4.02
CA MET A 184 14.57 -1.13 -3.76
C MET A 184 14.71 0.14 -4.61
N GLU A 185 14.23 0.10 -5.85
CA GLU A 185 14.26 1.20 -6.78
C GLU A 185 12.98 2.05 -6.69
N PRO A 186 13.07 3.38 -6.92
CA PRO A 186 11.91 4.25 -6.97
C PRO A 186 11.07 4.08 -8.25
N GLY A 187 11.65 3.59 -9.35
CA GLY A 187 10.96 3.54 -10.65
C GLY A 187 10.92 4.90 -11.37
N LEU A 188 10.06 5.03 -12.39
CA LEU A 188 9.83 6.27 -13.16
C LEU A 188 11.09 6.92 -13.77
N GLY A 189 12.09 6.10 -14.12
CA GLY A 189 13.36 6.59 -14.66
C GLY A 189 14.27 7.29 -13.65
N LEU A 190 13.91 7.31 -12.36
CA LEU A 190 14.75 7.85 -11.29
C LEU A 190 15.85 6.84 -10.95
N SER A 191 17.12 7.24 -11.13
CA SER A 191 18.27 6.37 -10.91
C SER A 191 18.74 6.41 -9.46
N SER A 192 18.19 5.52 -8.63
CA SER A 192 18.68 5.25 -7.27
C SER A 192 18.24 3.86 -6.80
N SER A 193 18.84 3.35 -5.73
CA SER A 193 18.43 2.12 -5.06
C SER A 193 18.60 2.25 -3.55
N LEU A 194 17.64 1.71 -2.80
CA LEU A 194 17.67 1.71 -1.34
C LEU A 194 18.91 1.00 -0.77
N THR A 195 19.46 0.03 -1.51
CA THR A 195 20.71 -0.65 -1.16
C THR A 195 21.90 0.31 -1.14
N ASP A 196 22.01 1.19 -2.13
CA ASP A 196 23.08 2.18 -2.23
C ASP A 196 22.92 3.23 -1.13
N VAL A 197 21.68 3.64 -0.85
CA VAL A 197 21.35 4.55 0.25
C VAL A 197 21.78 3.95 1.59
N ALA A 198 21.38 2.70 1.87
CA ALA A 198 21.75 2.01 3.10
C ALA A 198 23.27 1.93 3.27
N SER A 199 23.96 1.44 2.24
CA SER A 199 25.43 1.27 2.25
C SER A 199 26.19 2.59 2.44
N LYS A 200 25.59 3.71 2.03
CA LYS A 200 26.20 5.04 2.12
C LYS A 200 25.99 5.70 3.47
N TRP A 201 24.81 5.55 4.06
CA TRP A 201 24.36 6.37 5.18
C TRP A 201 24.22 5.61 6.50
N LEU A 202 24.04 4.28 6.45
CA LEU A 202 23.86 3.46 7.63
C LEU A 202 25.18 2.76 8.02
N ILE A 203 25.30 2.50 9.32
CA ILE A 203 26.34 1.65 9.91
C ILE A 203 25.69 0.33 10.31
N ASP A 204 26.39 -0.78 10.07
CA ASP A 204 25.92 -2.15 10.32
C ASP A 204 24.56 -2.42 9.66
N GLU A 205 24.44 -2.02 8.39
CA GLU A 205 23.20 -2.12 7.64
C GLU A 205 22.79 -3.58 7.39
N TRP A 206 21.50 -3.85 7.55
CA TRP A 206 20.94 -5.16 7.29
C TRP A 206 19.51 -5.06 6.79
N SER A 207 19.15 -5.94 5.86
CA SER A 207 17.82 -5.99 5.26
C SER A 207 17.11 -7.30 5.64
N PRO A 208 15.96 -7.24 6.33
CA PRO A 208 15.12 -8.43 6.56
C PRO A 208 14.33 -8.87 5.32
N GLU A 209 13.97 -7.92 4.46
CA GLU A 209 13.10 -8.09 3.30
C GLU A 209 13.33 -6.97 2.28
N ASP A 210 12.92 -7.21 1.04
CA ASP A 210 13.08 -6.24 -0.04
C ASP A 210 12.40 -4.91 0.29
N GLY A 211 13.07 -3.80 -0.08
CA GLY A 211 12.60 -2.45 0.17
C GLY A 211 12.56 -2.06 1.66
N ARG A 212 13.35 -2.73 2.52
CA ARG A 212 13.54 -2.36 3.93
C ARG A 212 14.98 -2.57 4.35
N PHE A 213 15.55 -1.57 5.02
CA PHE A 213 16.87 -1.68 5.67
C PHE A 213 16.82 -1.14 7.08
N TRP A 214 17.61 -1.76 7.95
CA TRP A 214 17.86 -1.35 9.31
C TRP A 214 19.34 -1.02 9.46
N GLY A 215 19.66 -0.08 10.34
CA GLY A 215 21.03 0.27 10.66
C GLY A 215 21.10 1.50 11.55
N GLU A 216 22.30 1.84 12.00
CA GLU A 216 22.53 3.05 12.78
C GLU A 216 22.82 4.23 11.84
N ILE A 217 22.20 5.38 12.09
CA ILE A 217 22.45 6.64 11.36
C ILE A 217 22.90 7.73 12.32
N ASP A 218 23.85 8.57 11.89
CA ASP A 218 24.10 9.88 12.50
C ASP A 218 23.00 10.86 12.04
N LEU A 219 22.25 11.41 12.99
CA LEU A 219 21.10 12.29 12.72
C LEU A 219 21.47 13.55 11.91
N SER A 220 22.74 13.98 11.94
CA SER A 220 23.22 15.08 11.09
C SER A 220 23.14 14.76 9.59
N ASN A 221 23.13 13.47 9.21
CA ASN A 221 23.02 13.00 7.84
C ASN A 221 21.58 12.67 7.41
N LEU A 222 20.62 12.68 8.33
CA LEU A 222 19.23 12.28 8.07
C LEU A 222 18.61 13.03 6.89
N ALA A 223 18.79 14.36 6.86
CA ALA A 223 18.25 15.21 5.81
C ALA A 223 18.80 14.86 4.41
N ALA A 224 20.10 14.58 4.31
CA ALA A 224 20.73 14.22 3.04
C ALA A 224 20.35 12.80 2.58
N MET A 225 20.08 11.88 3.51
CA MET A 225 19.61 10.54 3.18
C MET A 225 18.18 10.55 2.63
N ILE A 226 17.28 11.31 3.26
CA ILE A 226 15.85 11.33 2.89
C ILE A 226 15.58 12.08 1.58
N GLU A 227 16.51 12.90 1.10
CA GLU A 227 16.47 13.51 -0.24
C GLU A 227 16.56 12.47 -1.36
N ASP A 228 17.03 11.25 -1.08
CA ASP A 228 17.17 10.23 -2.08
C ASP A 228 15.80 9.72 -2.60
N PRO A 229 15.57 9.68 -3.93
CA PRO A 229 14.34 9.21 -4.54
C PRO A 229 13.87 7.84 -4.07
N ALA A 230 14.79 6.92 -3.77
CA ALA A 230 14.49 5.55 -3.35
C ALA A 230 13.87 5.47 -1.95
N VAL A 231 14.10 6.47 -1.10
CA VAL A 231 13.60 6.48 0.28
C VAL A 231 12.17 6.99 0.31
N ALA A 232 11.25 6.16 0.77
CA ALA A 232 9.84 6.50 0.96
C ALA A 232 9.55 7.00 2.38
N TYR A 233 10.21 6.42 3.39
CA TYR A 233 9.98 6.78 4.78
C TYR A 233 11.13 6.34 5.69
N VAL A 234 11.38 7.09 6.77
CA VAL A 234 12.39 6.77 7.80
C VAL A 234 11.77 6.84 9.19
N ALA A 235 12.00 5.81 10.00
CA ALA A 235 11.49 5.72 11.36
C ALA A 235 12.56 5.15 12.32
N PRO A 236 12.51 5.45 13.62
CA PRO A 236 13.31 4.72 14.59
C PRO A 236 12.85 3.25 14.61
N LEU A 237 13.77 2.32 14.88
CA LEU A 237 13.34 0.94 15.10
C LEU A 237 12.38 0.86 16.28
N PRO A 238 11.28 0.10 16.17
CA PRO A 238 10.40 -0.11 17.30
C PRO A 238 11.21 -0.78 18.42
N VAL A 239 11.29 -0.13 19.57
CA VAL A 239 11.76 -0.77 20.81
C VAL A 239 10.74 -1.85 21.16
N GLN A 240 10.98 -3.07 20.68
CA GLN A 240 10.24 -4.22 21.15
C GLN A 240 10.65 -4.43 22.61
N PRO A 241 9.74 -4.40 23.59
CA PRO A 241 10.06 -4.93 24.91
C PRO A 241 10.09 -6.47 24.85
N LEU A 242 10.67 -7.11 23.82
CA LEU A 242 10.83 -8.57 23.75
C LEU A 242 11.71 -9.08 22.58
N ILE A 243 12.96 -8.61 22.45
CA ILE A 243 14.02 -9.44 21.82
C ILE A 243 15.11 -9.69 22.86
N CYS A 244 14.73 -10.40 23.91
CA CYS A 244 15.64 -11.14 24.78
C CYS A 244 15.57 -12.64 24.46
N LEU A 245 15.08 -13.03 23.27
CA LEU A 245 14.76 -14.44 22.96
C LEU A 245 15.34 -14.98 21.65
N MET A 246 16.20 -14.24 20.94
CA MET A 246 16.98 -14.81 19.82
C MET A 246 18.47 -14.43 19.83
N VAL A 247 19.04 -14.12 21.00
CA VAL A 247 20.51 -14.14 21.21
C VAL A 247 20.84 -14.83 22.53
N THR A 248 20.25 -16.01 22.75
CA THR A 248 20.65 -16.92 23.84
C THR A 248 20.83 -18.35 23.32
N GLU A 249 21.47 -18.50 22.17
CA GLU A 249 22.17 -19.73 21.79
C GLU A 249 23.54 -19.38 21.18
N LEU A 250 24.38 -18.70 21.95
CA LEU A 250 25.85 -18.81 21.89
C LEU A 250 26.45 -18.00 23.04
N MET A 251 26.64 -18.70 24.17
CA MET A 251 27.80 -18.57 25.06
C MET A 251 28.29 -17.15 25.44
N LEU A 252 27.78 -16.62 26.56
CA LEU A 252 28.54 -16.20 27.77
C LEU A 252 27.69 -15.23 28.64
N PRO A 253 27.80 -15.27 29.97
CA PRO A 253 26.90 -14.54 30.86
C PRO A 253 27.43 -13.13 31.10
N ALA A 254 26.66 -12.12 30.71
CA ALA A 254 26.77 -10.78 31.29
C ALA A 254 25.63 -10.61 32.30
N GLN A 255 26.02 -10.33 33.53
CA GLN A 255 25.14 -10.03 34.67
C GLN A 255 24.39 -8.71 34.41
N CYS A 256 23.08 -8.72 34.66
CA CYS A 256 22.32 -7.49 34.95
C CYS A 256 22.69 -6.95 36.32
#